data_AF-A0AAU4F3T8-F1
#
_entry.id   AF-A0AAU4F3T8-F1
#
_cell.length_a   1.000
_cell.length_b   1.000
_cell.length_c   1.000
_cell.angle_alpha   90.00
_cell.angle_beta   90.00
_cell.angle_gamma   90.00
#
_symmetry.space_group_name_H-M   'P 1'
#
loop_
_entity.id
_entity.type
_entity.pdbx_description
1 polymer ?
#
loop_
_entity_poly.entity_id
_entity_poly.type
_entity_poly.pdbx_seq_one_letter_code
_entity_poly.pdbx_strand_id
1 'polypeptide(L)'
;MAQTASDRQRVHEFLTGRGWRADERTADDPGWEFPGSFGGVRCNDVADATPVPLQAYFSYDDGGAEVFCVLPAGNLHGSGCADHDTAERVVSVDGVGPLLDDLEPRAATLDLRALIECRYFGPC
;
A
#
# COMPACT_ATOMS: atom_id res chain seq x y z
N MET A 1 27.50 20.86 10.34
CA MET A 1 27.42 19.57 9.62
C MET A 1 25.95 19.25 9.52
N ALA A 2 25.37 19.23 8.31
CA ALA A 2 23.96 18.89 8.14
C ALA A 2 23.78 17.41 8.49
N GLN A 3 22.86 17.12 9.42
CA GLN A 3 22.51 15.75 9.77
C GLN A 3 21.66 15.20 8.63
N THR A 4 22.12 14.13 7.98
CA THR A 4 21.35 13.43 6.95
C THR A 4 20.12 12.80 7.61
N ALA A 5 18.93 13.09 7.09
CA ALA A 5 17.68 12.50 7.56
C ALA A 5 17.72 10.96 7.44
N SER A 6 17.09 10.25 8.39
CA SER A 6 16.95 8.79 8.28
C SER A 6 16.06 8.42 7.10
N ASP A 7 16.22 7.21 6.58
CA ASP A 7 15.38 6.70 5.48
C ASP A 7 13.89 6.72 5.83
N ARG A 8 13.53 6.43 7.09
CA ARG A 8 12.16 6.60 7.61
C ARG A 8 11.65 8.03 7.49
N GLN A 9 12.46 9.02 7.87
CA GLN A 9 12.08 10.43 7.75
C GLN A 9 11.91 10.84 6.27
N ARG A 10 12.84 10.41 5.41
CA ARG A 10 12.77 10.70 3.96
C ARG A 10 11.50 10.14 3.33
N VAL A 11 11.18 8.88 3.61
CA VAL A 11 9.95 8.23 3.12
C VAL A 11 8.71 8.91 3.69
N HIS A 12 8.71 9.21 4.99
CA HIS A 12 7.58 9.90 5.63
C HIS A 12 7.30 11.25 4.97
N GLU A 13 8.31 12.11 4.83
CA GLU A 13 8.19 13.42 4.17
C GLU A 13 7.77 13.27 2.71
N PHE A 14 8.30 12.28 2.00
CA PHE A 14 7.94 11.99 0.62
C PHE A 14 6.46 11.60 0.47
N LEU A 15 5.99 10.62 1.24
CA LEU A 15 4.61 10.12 1.17
C LEU A 15 3.60 11.17 1.62
N THR A 16 3.87 11.84 2.75
CA THR A 16 2.98 12.91 3.26
C THR A 16 2.93 14.10 2.31
N GLY A 17 4.07 14.50 1.72
CA GLY A 17 4.12 15.54 0.68
C GLY A 17 3.36 15.17 -0.59
N ARG A 18 3.21 13.87 -0.86
CA ARG A 18 2.42 13.32 -1.97
C ARG A 18 0.93 13.12 -1.62
N GLY A 19 0.53 13.41 -0.39
CA GLY A 19 -0.87 13.33 0.06
C GLY A 19 -1.29 11.99 0.66
N TRP A 20 -0.36 11.08 0.93
CA TRP A 20 -0.63 9.86 1.68
C TRP A 20 -0.92 10.17 3.14
N ARG A 21 -1.72 9.32 3.79
CA ARG A 21 -2.06 9.45 5.20
C ARG A 21 -1.28 8.42 6.00
N ALA A 22 -0.58 8.86 7.04
CA ALA A 22 -0.02 7.94 8.00
C ALA A 22 -1.16 7.28 8.79
N ASP A 23 -1.13 5.96 8.92
CA ASP A 23 -1.97 5.24 9.87
C ASP A 23 -1.36 5.40 11.27
N GLU A 24 -2.00 6.21 12.10
CA GLU A 24 -1.56 6.48 13.48
C GLU A 24 -1.92 5.33 14.45
N ARG A 25 -2.56 4.26 13.98
CA ARG A 25 -2.97 3.12 14.85
C ARG A 25 -1.79 2.42 15.52
N THR A 26 -0.59 2.48 14.95
CA THR A 26 0.63 1.89 15.52
C THR A 26 1.70 2.97 15.66
N ALA A 27 1.77 3.60 16.84
CA ALA A 27 2.69 4.70 17.13
C ALA A 27 4.18 4.36 16.91
N ASP A 28 4.54 3.07 16.98
CA ASP A 28 5.93 2.61 16.86
C ASP A 28 6.32 2.23 15.42
N ASP A 29 5.34 2.00 14.53
CA ASP A 29 5.58 1.66 13.13
C ASP A 29 4.41 2.14 12.26
N PRO A 30 4.38 3.44 11.90
CA PRO A 30 3.28 3.97 11.11
C PRO A 30 3.34 3.39 9.70
N GLY A 31 2.25 2.75 9.28
CA GLY A 31 1.97 2.53 7.87
C GLY A 31 1.49 3.82 7.22
N TRP A 32 1.42 3.83 5.88
CA TRP A 32 0.79 4.89 5.11
C TRP A 32 -0.21 4.29 4.14
N GLU A 33 -1.32 4.99 3.95
CA GLU A 33 -2.36 4.63 2.98
C GLU A 33 -2.54 5.73 1.95
N PHE A 34 -2.73 5.33 0.69
CA PHE A 34 -3.10 6.23 -0.39
C PHE A 34 -4.62 6.49 -0.37
N PRO A 35 -5.08 7.71 -0.04
CA PRO A 35 -6.51 7.99 0.12
C PRO A 35 -7.31 7.92 -1.19
N GLY A 36 -6.63 7.97 -2.33
CA GLY A 36 -7.25 7.84 -3.64
C GLY A 36 -7.60 6.41 -4.02
N SER A 37 -7.19 5.41 -3.23
CA SER A 37 -7.52 4.00 -3.49
C SER A 37 -9.02 3.80 -3.70
N PHE A 38 -9.38 2.98 -4.68
CA PHE A 38 -10.77 2.70 -5.07
C PHE A 38 -11.57 3.96 -5.45
N GLY A 39 -10.90 4.92 -6.09
CA GLY A 39 -11.49 6.22 -6.41
C GLY A 39 -11.85 7.06 -5.17
N GLY A 40 -11.24 6.77 -4.02
CA GLY A 40 -11.55 7.41 -2.73
C GLY A 40 -12.81 6.89 -2.05
N VAL A 41 -13.37 5.78 -2.52
CA VAL A 41 -14.52 5.13 -1.88
C VAL A 41 -14.08 4.52 -0.55
N ARG A 42 -14.70 4.97 0.54
CA ARG A 42 -14.48 4.39 1.86
C ARG A 42 -15.20 3.05 1.99
N CYS A 43 -14.47 2.03 2.43
CA CYS A 43 -15.02 0.74 2.86
C CYS A 43 -14.89 0.59 4.38
N ASN A 44 -15.69 -0.30 4.96
CA ASN A 44 -15.44 -0.78 6.32
C ASN A 44 -14.57 -2.03 6.25
N ASP A 45 -13.56 -2.09 7.11
CA ASP A 45 -12.69 -3.27 7.19
C ASP A 45 -13.43 -4.44 7.84
N VAL A 46 -13.57 -5.52 7.08
CA VAL A 46 -14.11 -6.81 7.50
C VAL A 46 -13.04 -7.86 7.25
N ALA A 47 -12.15 -8.04 8.24
CA ALA A 47 -11.08 -9.04 8.21
C ALA A 47 -10.34 -9.09 6.85
N ASP A 48 -10.05 -10.28 6.36
CA ASP A 48 -9.42 -10.52 5.06
C ASP A 48 -10.40 -10.41 3.88
N ALA A 49 -11.70 -10.24 4.13
CA ALA A 49 -12.72 -10.11 3.10
C ALA A 49 -12.70 -8.75 2.39
N THR A 50 -12.09 -7.74 3.01
CA THR A 50 -12.06 -6.38 2.45
C THR A 50 -10.85 -6.20 1.56
N PRO A 51 -11.02 -5.70 0.33
CA PRO A 51 -9.89 -5.30 -0.50
C PRO A 51 -9.02 -4.28 0.23
N VAL A 52 -7.70 -4.49 0.15
CA VAL A 52 -6.70 -3.68 0.83
C VAL A 52 -6.42 -2.43 -0.01
N PRO A 53 -6.42 -1.22 0.57
CA PRO A 53 -6.01 -0.02 -0.15
C PRO A 53 -4.53 -0.09 -0.54
N LEU A 54 -4.11 0.78 -1.47
CA LEU A 54 -2.68 0.96 -1.73
C LEU A 54 -2.05 1.52 -0.46
N GLN A 55 -1.11 0.76 0.11
CA GLN A 55 -0.49 1.08 1.38
C GLN A 55 1.02 0.79 1.36
N ALA A 56 1.74 1.39 2.29
CA ALA A 56 3.18 1.22 2.43
C ALA A 56 3.57 1.19 3.91
N TYR A 57 4.64 0.50 4.25
CA TYR A 57 5.10 0.35 5.63
C TYR A 57 6.56 -0.11 5.67
N PHE A 58 7.19 0.04 6.84
CA PHE A 58 8.46 -0.61 7.11
C PHE A 58 8.21 -2.02 7.68
N SER A 59 9.09 -2.95 7.37
CA SER A 59 9.09 -4.30 7.91
C SER A 59 10.53 -4.78 8.08
N TYR A 60 10.71 -6.05 8.43
CA TYR A 60 12.01 -6.69 8.52
C TYR A 60 12.03 -7.93 7.64
N ASP A 61 13.10 -8.10 6.86
CA ASP A 61 13.30 -9.33 6.08
C ASP A 61 13.68 -10.52 6.98
N ASP A 62 13.81 -11.72 6.39
CA ASP A 62 14.19 -12.94 7.11
C ASP A 62 15.58 -12.84 7.79
N GLY A 63 16.42 -11.89 7.36
CA GLY A 63 17.72 -11.60 7.95
C GLY A 63 17.66 -10.58 9.11
N GLY A 64 16.49 -10.01 9.39
CA GLY A 64 16.29 -8.95 10.37
C GLY A 64 16.73 -7.58 9.90
N ALA A 65 16.99 -7.37 8.60
CA ALA A 65 17.25 -6.05 8.04
C ALA A 65 15.93 -5.32 7.82
N GLU A 66 15.87 -4.04 8.21
CA GLU A 66 14.70 -3.21 7.93
C GLU A 66 14.55 -3.00 6.42
N VAL A 67 13.33 -3.20 5.92
CA VAL A 67 12.97 -3.04 4.51
C VAL A 67 11.73 -2.17 4.39
N PHE A 68 11.57 -1.49 3.25
CA PHE A 68 10.38 -0.72 2.95
C PHE A 68 9.50 -1.47 1.94
N CYS A 69 8.24 -1.65 2.30
CA CYS A 69 7.26 -2.41 1.54
C CYS A 69 6.17 -1.50 1.00
N VAL A 70 5.77 -1.76 -0.25
CA VAL A 70 4.56 -1.19 -0.87
C VAL A 70 3.64 -2.33 -1.25
N LEU A 71 2.40 -2.28 -0.78
CA LEU A 71 1.35 -3.23 -1.11
C LEU A 71 0.34 -2.56 -2.07
N PRO A 72 0.23 -3.02 -3.32
CA PRO A 72 -0.76 -2.51 -4.27
C PRO A 72 -2.19 -2.61 -3.74
N ALA A 73 -3.09 -1.75 -4.21
CA ALA A 73 -4.51 -1.88 -3.93
C ALA A 73 -5.08 -3.15 -4.60
N GLY A 74 -5.91 -3.92 -3.90
CA GLY A 74 -6.50 -5.15 -4.43
C GLY A 74 -7.02 -6.12 -3.37
N ASN A 75 -7.32 -7.36 -3.76
CA ASN A 75 -7.65 -8.45 -2.84
C ASN A 75 -6.39 -8.99 -2.18
N LEU A 76 -6.46 -9.31 -0.89
CA LEU A 76 -5.34 -9.93 -0.16
C LEU A 76 -4.80 -11.17 -0.92
N HIS A 77 -3.48 -11.28 -1.00
CA HIS A 77 -2.77 -12.35 -1.71
C HIS A 77 -3.43 -13.74 -1.61
N GLY A 78 -3.60 -14.40 -2.76
CA GLY A 78 -4.27 -15.69 -2.92
C GLY A 78 -5.80 -15.63 -2.92
N SER A 79 -6.41 -14.45 -2.87
CA SER A 79 -7.87 -14.31 -2.73
C SER A 79 -8.58 -13.72 -3.94
N GLY A 80 -7.85 -13.15 -4.90
CA GLY A 80 -8.40 -12.62 -6.15
C GLY A 80 -7.97 -13.43 -7.38
N CYS A 81 -8.33 -12.94 -8.57
CA CYS A 81 -7.66 -13.32 -9.80
C CYS A 81 -6.26 -12.68 -9.88
N ALA A 82 -5.40 -13.15 -10.78
CA ALA A 82 -4.02 -12.67 -10.89
C ALA A 82 -3.87 -11.14 -11.05
N ASP A 83 -4.88 -10.47 -11.64
CA ASP A 83 -4.86 -9.02 -11.85
C ASP A 83 -5.29 -8.22 -10.62
N HIS A 84 -6.12 -8.82 -9.76
CA HIS A 84 -6.69 -8.20 -8.57
C HIS A 84 -6.04 -8.70 -7.27
N ASP A 85 -5.14 -9.66 -7.36
CA ASP A 85 -4.40 -10.19 -6.22
C ASP A 85 -3.25 -9.26 -5.84
N THR A 86 -3.18 -8.89 -4.56
CA THR A 86 -2.06 -8.09 -4.08
C THR A 86 -0.80 -8.94 -4.02
N ALA A 87 0.31 -8.30 -4.34
CA ALA A 87 1.63 -8.87 -4.12
C ALA A 87 2.56 -7.76 -3.66
N GLU A 88 3.07 -7.93 -2.44
CA GLU A 88 3.97 -6.98 -1.80
C GLU A 88 5.21 -6.72 -2.67
N ARG A 89 5.72 -5.49 -2.59
CA ARG A 89 6.93 -5.04 -3.28
C ARG A 89 7.89 -4.48 -2.23
N VAL A 90 9.02 -5.14 -2.05
CA VAL A 90 10.15 -4.58 -1.32
C VAL A 90 10.88 -3.60 -2.25
N VAL A 91 11.06 -2.36 -1.81
CA VAL A 91 11.63 -1.29 -2.63
C VAL A 91 12.61 -0.46 -1.80
N SER A 92 13.67 0.03 -2.44
CA SER A 92 14.54 1.02 -1.80
C SER A 92 13.85 2.38 -1.70
N VAL A 93 14.29 3.22 -0.76
CA VAL A 93 13.76 4.58 -0.59
C VAL A 93 13.75 5.38 -1.90
N ASP A 94 14.83 5.28 -2.68
CA ASP A 94 14.95 6.01 -3.95
C ASP A 94 14.07 5.40 -5.06
N GLY A 95 13.64 4.15 -4.92
CA GLY A 95 12.74 3.45 -5.85
C GLY A 95 11.25 3.68 -5.58
N VAL A 96 10.88 4.27 -4.44
CA VAL A 96 9.47 4.47 -4.06
C VAL A 96 8.73 5.33 -5.08
N GLY A 97 9.29 6.48 -5.47
CA GLY A 97 8.61 7.42 -6.36
C GLY A 97 8.16 6.79 -7.70
N PRO A 98 9.08 6.22 -8.49
CA PRO A 98 8.72 5.56 -9.75
C PRO A 98 7.70 4.42 -9.59
N LEU A 99 7.78 3.67 -8.48
CA LEU A 99 6.80 2.62 -8.19
C LEU A 99 5.40 3.20 -7.94
N LEU A 100 5.31 4.29 -7.16
CA LEU A 100 4.03 4.94 -6.87
C LEU A 100 3.43 5.65 -8.10
N ASP A 101 4.25 6.12 -9.02
CA ASP A 101 3.78 6.68 -10.30
C ASP A 101 3.03 5.65 -11.15
N ASP A 102 3.32 4.34 -11.02
CA ASP A 102 2.53 3.26 -11.62
C ASP A 102 1.30 2.88 -10.77
N LEU A 103 1.50 2.72 -9.46
CA LEU A 103 0.48 2.11 -8.60
C LEU A 103 -0.67 3.06 -8.25
N GLU A 104 -0.42 4.35 -8.06
CA GLU A 104 -1.46 5.28 -7.62
C GLU A 104 -2.59 5.49 -8.66
N PRO A 105 -2.30 5.72 -9.95
CA PRO A 105 -3.34 5.82 -10.96
C PRO A 105 -4.18 4.54 -11.03
N ARG A 106 -3.52 3.37 -10.95
CA ARG A 106 -4.19 2.07 -10.96
C ARG A 106 -5.11 1.92 -9.74
N ALA A 107 -4.59 2.17 -8.54
CA ALA A 107 -5.36 2.14 -7.30
C ALA A 107 -6.57 3.08 -7.35
N ALA A 108 -6.44 4.25 -7.97
CA ALA A 108 -7.53 5.21 -8.13
C ALA A 108 -8.63 4.76 -9.10
N THR A 109 -8.34 3.82 -10.00
CA THR A 109 -9.30 3.31 -11.00
C THR A 109 -9.98 2.01 -10.61
N LEU A 110 -9.51 1.32 -9.57
CA LEU A 110 -10.09 0.05 -9.14
C LEU A 110 -11.52 0.25 -8.61
N ASP A 111 -12.44 -0.59 -9.08
CA ASP A 111 -13.79 -0.68 -8.52
C ASP A 111 -13.81 -1.65 -7.34
N LEU A 112 -14.05 -1.11 -6.15
CA LEU A 112 -14.17 -1.90 -4.92
C LEU A 112 -15.18 -3.04 -5.04
N ARG A 113 -16.30 -2.79 -5.72
CA ARG A 113 -17.33 -3.81 -5.93
C ARG A 113 -16.79 -4.94 -6.81
N ALA A 114 -16.09 -4.62 -7.89
CA ALA A 114 -15.50 -5.61 -8.78
C ALA A 114 -14.47 -6.48 -8.06
N LEU A 115 -13.68 -5.91 -7.14
CA LEU A 115 -12.74 -6.66 -6.30
C LEU A 115 -13.44 -7.65 -5.38
N ILE A 116 -14.51 -7.22 -4.71
CA ILE A 116 -15.35 -8.08 -3.87
C ILE A 116 -15.98 -9.19 -4.71
N GLU A 117 -16.55 -8.86 -5.86
CA GLU A 117 -17.15 -9.85 -6.76
C GLU A 117 -16.11 -10.85 -7.25
N CYS A 118 -14.91 -10.40 -7.61
CA CYS A 118 -13.81 -11.26 -8.03
C CYS A 118 -13.41 -12.27 -6.95
N ARG A 119 -13.35 -11.84 -5.69
CA ARG A 119 -13.04 -12.71 -4.55
C ARG A 119 -14.08 -13.81 -4.34
N TYR A 120 -15.37 -13.47 -4.43
CA TYR A 120 -16.46 -14.39 -4.05
C TYR A 120 -17.03 -15.20 -5.21
N PHE A 121 -16.93 -14.71 -6.44
CA PHE A 121 -17.54 -15.32 -7.63
C PHE A 121 -16.52 -15.79 -8.67
N GLY A 122 -15.24 -15.52 -8.47
CA GLY A 122 -14.16 -15.99 -9.34
C GLY A 122 -13.65 -14.94 -10.33
N PRO A 123 -12.75 -15.33 -11.25
CA PRO A 123 -12.07 -14.40 -12.15
C PRO A 123 -13.03 -13.62 -13.05
N CYS A 124 -12.75 -12.33 -13.17
CA CYS A 124 -13.41 -11.37 -14.06
C CYS A 124 -12.86 -11.43 -15.49
#